data_AF-A0A955WKG3-F1
#
_entry.id   AF-A0A955WKG3-F1
#
_cell.length_a   1.000
_cell.length_b   1.000
_cell.length_c   1.000
_cell.angle_alpha   90.00
_cell.angle_beta   90.00
_cell.angle_gamma   90.00
#
_symmetry.space_group_name_H-M   'P 1'
#
loop_
_entity.id
_entity.type
_entity.pdbx_description
1 polymer ?
#
loop_
_entity_poly.entity_id
_entity_poly.type
_entity_poly.pdbx_seq_one_letter_code
_entity_poly.pdbx_strand_id
1 'polypeptide(L)' 'MTSATPVRFFALLVGIDHFLAQPQLDGCVADAEQMRAWLIDGLGVEPDHIVLLTNEAATRE' A
#
# COMPACT_ATOMS: atom_id res chain seq x y z
N MET A 1 9.63 5.27 34.94
CA MET A 1 9.68 4.62 33.62
C MET A 1 8.67 5.32 32.73
N THR A 2 9.11 6.22 31.85
CA THR A 2 8.23 6.91 30.89
C THR A 2 7.89 5.92 29.78
N SER A 3 6.67 5.40 29.77
CA SER A 3 6.15 4.65 28.63
C SER A 3 5.92 5.66 27.50
N ALA A 4 6.73 5.58 26.45
CA ALA A 4 6.46 6.31 25.21
C ALA A 4 5.25 5.67 24.54
N THR A 5 4.25 6.48 24.17
CA THR A 5 3.12 6.01 23.36
C THR A 5 3.68 5.41 22.08
N PRO A 6 3.33 4.15 21.72
CA PRO A 6 3.77 3.56 20.47
C PRO A 6 3.34 4.44 19.29
N VAL A 7 4.29 4.80 18.43
CA VAL A 7 3.99 5.54 17.20
C VAL A 7 3.17 4.62 16.30
N ARG A 8 1.95 5.02 15.95
CA ARG A 8 1.12 4.27 15.01
C ARG A 8 1.48 4.68 13.58
N PHE A 9 1.91 3.71 12.79
CA PHE A 9 2.21 3.89 11.38
C PHE A 9 1.01 3.39 10.55
N PHE A 10 0.60 4.18 9.55
CA PHE A 10 -0.47 3.85 8.60
C PHE A 10 -0.02 4.13 7.17
N ALA A 11 -0.53 3.37 6.20
CA ALA A 11 -0.23 3.57 4.78
C ALA A 11 -1.44 3.32 3.88
N LEU A 12 -1.50 4.07 2.78
CA LEU A 12 -2.34 3.77 1.63
C LEU A 12 -1.41 3.55 0.44
N LEU A 13 -1.51 2.36 -0.16
CA LEU A 13 -0.73 1.96 -1.33
C LEU A 13 -1.67 1.81 -2.52
N VAL A 14 -1.29 2.38 -3.66
CA VAL A 14 -2.09 2.35 -4.89
C VAL A 14 -1.22 1.88 -6.04
N GLY A 15 -1.59 0.76 -6.67
CA GLY A 15 -0.93 0.22 -7.86
C GLY A 15 -1.92 0.06 -9.00
N ILE A 16 -1.68 0.70 -10.15
CA ILE A 16 -2.60 0.67 -11.29
C ILE A 16 -1.80 0.31 -12.53
N ASP A 17 -2.08 -0.85 -13.09
CA ASP A 17 -1.63 -1.27 -14.42
C ASP A 17 -2.72 -1.02 -15.47
N HIS A 18 -3.98 -1.22 -15.06
CA HIS A 18 -5.14 -1.16 -15.96
C HIS A 18 -5.77 0.23 -16.05
N PHE A 19 -5.23 1.09 -16.91
CA PHE A 19 -5.84 2.38 -17.19
C PHE A 19 -6.89 2.31 -18.30
N LEU A 20 -8.04 2.96 -18.11
CA LEU A 20 -9.15 2.95 -19.08
C LEU A 20 -8.85 3.70 -20.39
N ALA A 21 -8.13 4.82 -20.30
CA ALA A 21 -7.87 5.73 -21.42
C ALA A 21 -6.37 6.00 -21.65
N GLN A 22 -5.50 5.27 -20.94
CA GLN A 22 -4.05 5.37 -21.06
C GLN A 22 -3.47 4.02 -21.45
N PRO A 23 -2.23 3.98 -21.99
CA PRO A 23 -1.52 2.73 -22.17
C PRO A 23 -1.51 1.92 -20.88
N GLN A 24 -1.64 0.60 -21.02
CA GLN A 24 -1.46 -0.30 -19.89
C GLN A 24 -0.03 -0.19 -19.39
N LEU A 25 0.13 -0.18 -18.07
CA LEU A 25 1.44 -0.35 -17.46
C LEU A 25 1.64 -1.81 -17.08
N ASP A 26 2.88 -2.14 -16.77
CA ASP A 26 3.26 -3.42 -16.22
C ASP A 26 4.11 -3.16 -14.98
N GLY A 27 3.77 -3.81 -13.87
CA GLY A 27 4.53 -3.78 -12.63
C GLY A 27 4.07 -2.78 -11.57
N CYS A 28 3.14 -1.87 -11.83
CA CYS A 28 2.68 -0.92 -10.80
C CYS A 28 1.91 -1.62 -9.68
N VAL A 29 1.14 -2.68 -9.99
CA VAL A 29 0.53 -3.53 -8.96
C VAL A 29 1.60 -4.26 -8.16
N ALA A 30 2.59 -4.86 -8.85
CA ALA A 30 3.68 -5.57 -8.20
C ALA A 30 4.53 -4.68 -7.28
N ASP A 31 4.77 -3.42 -7.67
CA ASP A 31 5.47 -2.44 -6.85
C ASP A 31 4.69 -2.12 -5.56
N ALA A 32 3.37 -1.93 -5.66
CA ALA A 32 2.52 -1.68 -4.51
C ALA A 32 2.44 -2.88 -3.55
N GLU A 33 2.37 -4.11 -4.09
CA GLU A 33 2.40 -5.34 -3.30
C GLU A 33 3.74 -5.53 -2.57
N GLN A 34 4.86 -5.30 -3.26
CA GLN A 34 6.20 -5.38 -2.66
C GLN A 34 6.41 -4.32 -1.58
N MET A 35 5.91 -3.10 -1.79
CA MET A 35 5.94 -2.06 -0.75
C MET A 35 5.13 -2.47 0.48
N ARG A 36 3.95 -3.07 0.29
CA ARG A 36 3.15 -3.60 1.40
C ARG A 36 3.92 -4.65 2.20
N ALA A 37 4.53 -5.61 1.50
CA ALA A 37 5.35 -6.64 2.14
C ALA A 37 6.51 -6.02 2.93
N TRP A 38 7.22 -5.06 2.35
CA TRP A 38 8.33 -4.39 3.01
C TRP A 38 7.89 -3.59 4.25
N LEU A 39 6.74 -2.91 4.21
CA LEU A 39 6.21 -2.20 5.38
C LEU A 39 5.87 -3.16 6.54
N ILE A 40 5.34 -4.34 6.23
CA ILE A 40 5.01 -5.35 7.24
C ILE A 40 6.28 -6.03 7.75
N ASP A 41 7.07 -6.63 6.86
CA ASP A 41 8.19 -7.48 7.23
C ASP A 41 9.42 -6.67 7.68
N GLY A 42 9.64 -5.49 7.07
CA GLY A 42 10.79 -4.64 7.31
C GLY A 42 10.58 -3.63 8.44
N LEU A 43 9.38 -3.07 8.57
CA LEU A 43 9.08 -2.04 9.57
C LEU A 43 8.12 -2.50 10.68
N GLY A 44 7.57 -3.71 10.59
CA GLY A 44 6.63 -4.23 11.60
C GLY A 44 5.30 -3.47 11.62
N VAL A 45 4.88 -2.87 10.50
CA VAL A 45 3.59 -2.19 10.42
C VAL A 45 2.47 -3.24 10.49
N GLU A 46 1.50 -3.01 11.36
CA GLU A 46 0.31 -3.86 11.47
C GLU A 46 -0.40 -3.95 10.11
N PRO A 47 -0.71 -5.16 9.58
CA PRO A 47 -1.32 -5.30 8.26
C PRO A 47 -2.65 -4.53 8.12
N ASP A 48 -3.43 -4.44 9.19
CA ASP A 48 -4.71 -3.72 9.24
C ASP A 48 -4.55 -2.19 9.19
N HIS A 49 -3.33 -1.68 9.35
CA HIS A 49 -3.00 -0.26 9.16
C HIS A 49 -2.63 0.09 7.72
N ILE A 50 -2.60 -0.90 6.82
CA ILE A 50 -2.25 -0.71 5.41
C ILE A 50 -3.45 -1.01 4.54
N VAL A 51 -3.93 0.00 3.83
CA VAL A 51 -4.90 -0.18 2.75
C VAL A 51 -4.12 -0.31 1.44
N LEU A 52 -4.43 -1.35 0.67
CA LEU A 52 -3.89 -1.56 -0.67
C LEU A 52 -5.04 -1.55 -1.66
N LEU A 53 -4.97 -0.65 -2.64
CA LEU A 53 -5.93 -0.57 -3.73
C LEU A 53 -5.21 -0.85 -5.06
N THR A 54 -5.73 -1.79 -5.83
CA THR A 54 -5.15 -2.18 -7.11
C THR A 54 -6.16 -2.07 -8.24
N ASN A 55 -5.70 -1.62 -9.40
CA ASN A 55 -6.48 -1.53 -10.65
C ASN A 55 -7.90 -0.96 -10.44
N GLU A 56 -8.94 -1.73 -10.74
CA GLU A 56 -10.33 -1.30 -10.72
C GLU A 56 -10.83 -1.00 -9.30
N ALA A 57 -10.17 -1.52 -8.26
CA ALA A 57 -10.45 -1.19 -6.87
C ALA A 57 -9.82 0.15 -6.44
N ALA A 58 -8.84 0.67 -7.19
CA ALA A 58 -8.22 1.97 -6.95
C ALA A 58 -9.09 3.13 -7.45
N THR A 59 -10.32 3.17 -6.95
CA THR A 59 -11.25 4.27 -7.24
C THR A 59 -11.03 5.43 -6.26
N ARG A 60 -11.56 6.60 -6.62
CA ARG A 60 -11.46 7.81 -5.79
C ARG A 60 -12.50 7.86 -4.66
N GLU A 61 -13.50 6.99 -4.71
CA GLU A 61 -14.63 6.96 -3.76
C GLU A 61 -14.42 5.94 -2.64
#